data_AF-Q4E2L6-F1
#
_entry.id   AF-Q4E2L6-F1
#
_cell.length_a   1.000
_cell.length_b   1.000
_cell.length_c   1.000
_cell.angle_alpha   90.00
_cell.angle_beta   90.00
_cell.angle_gamma   90.00
#
_symmetry.space_group_name_H-M   'P 1'
#
loop_
_entity.id
_entity.type
_entity.pdbx_description
1 polymer ?
#
loop_
_entity_poly.entity_id
_entity_poly.type
_entity_poly.pdbx_seq_one_letter_code
_entity_poly.pdbx_strand_id
1 'polypeptide(L)'
;MSERHGEGNDDNETSPASTVSQGRRARARAESDGDSGQPAVPRRRVEETRRPQWGLFSWVEDVLLGGEARGNYMKLNDFLRRHIGPSAVVDERYNVTMEVFLVEPKTYVQDQKLLEEIFNLSEYQVLQEMRGLRRDTYNVSQMGVRSLRQWRDFERKDMVSPLARRELDA
;
A
#
# COMPACT_ATOMS: atom_id res chain seq x y z
N MET A 1 -4.21 31.11 56.24
CA MET A 1 -5.29 31.36 57.21
C MET A 1 -6.61 31.46 56.44
N SER A 2 -7.68 30.89 57.00
CA SER A 2 -9.04 30.66 56.47
C SER A 2 -9.27 29.31 55.77
N GLU A 3 -9.71 28.36 56.60
CA GLU A 3 -10.31 27.06 56.31
C GLU A 3 -11.79 27.20 55.89
N ARG A 4 -12.33 26.20 55.19
CA ARG A 4 -13.60 25.53 55.56
C ARG A 4 -13.80 24.23 54.76
N HIS A 5 -13.85 23.14 55.53
CA HIS A 5 -14.33 21.80 55.17
C HIS A 5 -15.85 21.77 54.95
N GLY A 6 -16.32 20.79 54.18
CA GLY A 6 -17.70 20.36 54.08
C GLY A 6 -17.80 19.01 53.38
N GLU A 7 -17.72 17.93 54.15
CA GLU A 7 -18.03 16.55 53.77
C GLU A 7 -19.46 16.22 54.22
N GLY A 8 -20.26 15.62 53.34
CA GLY A 8 -21.62 15.14 53.60
C GLY A 8 -21.77 13.72 53.08
N ASN A 9 -22.08 12.83 54.02
CA ASN A 9 -22.38 11.40 53.88
C ASN A 9 -23.77 11.20 53.25
N ASP A 10 -23.96 10.14 52.46
CA ASP A 10 -25.26 9.43 52.42
C ASP A 10 -25.04 7.96 52.00
N ASP A 11 -25.37 7.07 52.93
CA ASP A 11 -25.35 5.62 52.85
C ASP A 11 -26.62 5.09 52.16
N ASN A 12 -26.53 3.99 51.39
CA ASN A 12 -27.68 3.12 51.15
C ASN A 12 -27.26 1.64 50.99
N GLU A 13 -27.57 0.90 52.06
CA GLU A 13 -28.05 -0.49 52.16
C GLU A 13 -28.88 -1.00 50.95
N THR A 14 -29.19 -2.27 50.67
CA THR A 14 -28.98 -3.63 51.19
C THR A 14 -29.70 -4.55 50.18
N SER A 15 -29.21 -5.78 49.89
CA SER A 15 -30.04 -6.98 49.60
C SER A 15 -29.22 -8.22 49.18
N PRO A 16 -29.36 -9.39 49.85
CA PRO A 16 -28.82 -10.68 49.40
C PRO A 16 -29.87 -11.72 48.96
N ALA A 17 -29.41 -12.66 48.11
CA ALA A 17 -29.79 -14.06 47.85
C ALA A 17 -31.25 -14.60 47.89
N SER A 18 -31.67 -15.24 46.79
CA SER A 18 -32.61 -16.39 46.71
C SER A 18 -32.46 -17.09 45.35
N THR A 19 -32.07 -18.37 45.25
CA THR A 19 -32.82 -19.63 45.46
C THR A 19 -33.30 -20.26 44.15
N VAL A 20 -32.54 -21.28 43.70
CA VAL A 20 -32.97 -22.62 43.22
C VAL A 20 -33.90 -22.74 41.99
N SER A 21 -33.49 -23.52 40.98
CA SER A 21 -34.16 -24.79 40.55
C SER A 21 -33.69 -25.32 39.18
N GLN A 22 -33.23 -26.59 39.18
CA GLN A 22 -33.52 -27.66 38.19
C GLN A 22 -33.02 -27.47 36.73
N GLY A 23 -32.38 -28.43 36.06
CA GLY A 23 -32.11 -29.82 36.35
C GLY A 23 -31.74 -30.58 35.06
N ARG A 24 -31.05 -31.72 35.26
CA ARG A 24 -31.14 -32.96 34.46
C ARG A 24 -30.42 -32.97 33.08
N ARG A 25 -29.74 -34.01 32.57
CA ARG A 25 -29.13 -35.27 33.04
C ARG A 25 -28.58 -35.98 31.78
N ALA A 26 -27.34 -36.44 31.84
CA ALA A 26 -26.78 -37.68 31.26
C ALA A 26 -26.68 -37.97 29.73
N ARG A 27 -25.46 -38.39 29.35
CA ARG A 27 -25.04 -39.57 28.55
C ARG A 27 -25.75 -39.88 27.22
N ALA A 28 -24.97 -39.99 26.14
CA ALA A 28 -24.41 -41.27 25.63
C ALA A 28 -23.60 -41.05 24.32
N ARG A 29 -22.62 -41.94 24.11
CA ARG A 29 -21.85 -42.16 22.87
C ARG A 29 -22.73 -42.52 21.68
N ALA A 30 -22.36 -42.11 20.48
CA ALA A 30 -22.53 -42.88 19.25
C ALA A 30 -21.40 -42.51 18.27
N GLU A 31 -20.63 -43.51 17.88
CA GLU A 31 -19.75 -43.51 16.72
C GLU A 31 -20.63 -43.64 15.46
N SER A 32 -20.30 -42.91 14.39
CA SER A 32 -20.71 -43.27 13.04
C SER A 32 -19.67 -42.73 12.08
N ASP A 33 -18.90 -43.64 11.50
CA ASP A 33 -18.25 -43.46 10.22
C ASP A 33 -19.28 -43.06 9.16
N GLY A 34 -18.91 -42.12 8.32
CA GLY A 34 -19.76 -41.55 7.29
C GLY A 34 -18.88 -40.86 6.27
N ASP A 35 -18.16 -41.70 5.53
CA ASP A 35 -17.45 -41.40 4.30
C ASP A 35 -18.12 -40.26 3.51
N SER A 36 -17.44 -39.12 3.47
CA SER A 36 -17.72 -38.03 2.56
C SER A 36 -16.37 -37.49 2.14
N GLY A 37 -15.75 -38.19 1.19
CA GLY A 37 -14.59 -37.73 0.44
C GLY A 37 -14.93 -36.44 -0.30
N GLN A 38 -14.84 -35.32 0.41
CA GLN A 38 -14.90 -34.00 -0.20
C GLN A 38 -13.59 -33.82 -0.95
N PRO A 39 -13.61 -33.70 -2.29
CA PRO A 39 -12.38 -33.51 -3.04
C PRO A 39 -11.80 -32.16 -2.60
N ALA A 40 -10.55 -32.18 -2.16
CA ALA A 40 -9.77 -30.97 -1.92
C ALA A 40 -9.79 -30.16 -3.23
N VAL A 41 -10.60 -29.10 -3.23
CA VAL A 41 -10.70 -28.17 -4.36
C VAL A 41 -9.29 -27.68 -4.64
N PRO A 42 -8.75 -27.84 -5.87
CA PRO A 42 -7.44 -27.30 -6.17
C PRO A 42 -7.54 -25.80 -5.94
N ARG A 43 -6.75 -25.28 -4.99
CA ARG A 43 -6.62 -23.85 -4.76
C ARG A 43 -6.25 -23.24 -6.10
N ARG A 44 -7.26 -22.65 -6.74
CA ARG A 44 -7.19 -21.91 -8.00
C ARG A 44 -5.98 -21.00 -7.87
N ARG A 45 -4.93 -21.31 -8.61
CA ARG A 45 -3.72 -20.49 -8.74
C ARG A 45 -4.22 -19.07 -8.98
N VAL A 46 -4.02 -18.23 -7.97
CA VAL A 46 -4.30 -16.81 -7.99
C VAL A 46 -3.70 -16.25 -9.27
N GLU A 47 -4.50 -15.47 -9.99
CA GLU A 47 -4.17 -14.79 -11.23
C GLU A 47 -2.71 -14.35 -11.25
N GLU A 48 -1.86 -15.09 -11.97
CA GLU A 48 -0.77 -14.43 -12.70
C GLU A 48 -1.48 -13.53 -13.71
N THR A 49 -1.79 -12.31 -13.28
CA THR A 49 -2.16 -11.21 -14.17
C THR A 49 -1.19 -11.28 -15.34
N ARG A 50 -1.69 -11.69 -16.51
CA ARG A 50 -0.89 -11.92 -17.71
C ARG A 50 -0.13 -10.63 -17.99
N ARG A 51 1.13 -10.53 -17.54
CA ARG A 51 2.01 -9.44 -17.94
C ARG A 51 1.97 -9.44 -19.46
N PRO A 52 1.80 -8.27 -20.11
CA PRO A 52 1.84 -8.22 -21.56
C PRO A 52 3.12 -8.91 -22.03
N GLN A 53 3.01 -9.87 -22.96
CA GLN A 53 4.18 -10.48 -23.58
C GLN A 53 4.72 -9.47 -24.59
N TRP A 54 5.78 -8.77 -24.21
CA TRP A 54 6.41 -7.78 -25.06
C TRP A 54 7.29 -8.46 -26.12
N GLY A 55 7.17 -8.01 -27.36
CA GLY A 55 7.97 -8.52 -28.48
C GLY A 55 9.20 -7.65 -28.74
N LEU A 56 10.11 -8.12 -29.58
CA LEU A 56 11.31 -7.34 -29.99
C LEU A 56 10.98 -5.95 -30.58
N PHE A 57 9.76 -5.78 -31.10
CA PHE A 57 9.28 -4.53 -31.67
C PHE A 57 8.48 -3.66 -30.68
N SER A 58 8.30 -4.11 -29.43
CA SER A 58 7.68 -3.31 -28.38
C SER A 58 8.56 -2.11 -28.04
N TRP A 59 7.91 -0.98 -27.79
CA TRP A 59 8.58 0.25 -27.39
C TRP A 59 9.02 0.16 -25.94
N VAL A 60 10.22 0.64 -25.65
CA VAL A 60 10.76 0.70 -24.28
C VAL A 60 9.82 1.47 -23.36
N GLU A 61 9.21 2.54 -23.87
CA GLU A 61 8.19 3.30 -23.13
C GLU A 61 6.98 2.44 -22.75
N ASP A 62 6.48 1.61 -23.66
CA ASP A 62 5.35 0.71 -23.37
C ASP A 62 5.76 -0.40 -22.38
N VAL A 63 7.00 -0.86 -22.40
CA VAL A 63 7.47 -1.89 -21.45
C VAL A 63 7.63 -1.31 -20.05
N LEU A 64 8.27 -0.14 -19.94
CA LEU A 64 8.57 0.47 -18.64
C LEU A 64 7.40 1.25 -18.04
N LEU A 65 6.56 1.85 -18.87
CA LEU A 65 5.44 2.70 -18.46
C LEU A 65 4.08 2.10 -18.85
N GLY A 66 4.05 0.90 -19.41
CA GLY A 66 2.83 0.17 -19.76
C GLY A 66 2.09 -0.30 -18.52
N GLY A 67 1.03 0.42 -18.18
CA GLY A 67 0.16 0.15 -17.06
C GLY A 67 -0.75 1.33 -16.78
N GLU A 68 -1.71 1.13 -15.90
CA GLU A 68 -2.69 2.17 -15.50
C GLU A 68 -2.05 3.33 -14.72
N ALA A 69 -0.80 3.17 -14.29
CA ALA A 69 -0.10 4.13 -13.45
C ALA A 69 0.54 5.28 -14.28
N ARG A 70 -0.09 5.67 -15.39
CA ARG A 70 0.28 6.82 -16.23
C ARG A 70 0.01 8.13 -15.49
N GLY A 71 0.96 8.54 -14.65
CA GLY A 71 1.03 9.88 -14.09
C GLY A 71 -0.08 10.15 -13.08
N ASN A 72 0.20 9.87 -11.81
CA ASN A 72 -0.61 10.45 -10.74
C ASN A 72 -0.35 11.96 -10.69
N TYR A 73 -1.12 12.72 -11.47
CA TYR A 73 -1.14 14.18 -11.49
C TYR A 73 -1.83 14.80 -10.26
N MET A 74 -2.08 14.01 -9.21
CA MET A 74 -2.72 14.51 -8.00
C MET A 74 -1.80 15.47 -7.24
N LYS A 75 -2.40 16.44 -6.56
CA LYS A 75 -1.68 17.31 -5.64
C LYS A 75 -1.30 16.56 -4.36
N LEU A 76 -0.29 17.05 -3.65
CA LEU A 76 0.18 16.49 -2.39
C LEU A 76 -0.96 16.38 -1.37
N ASN A 77 -1.77 17.43 -1.17
CA ASN A 77 -2.90 17.36 -0.24
C ASN A 77 -3.96 16.32 -0.62
N ASP A 78 -4.18 16.07 -1.91
CA ASP A 78 -5.11 15.03 -2.36
C ASP A 78 -4.55 13.63 -2.04
N PHE A 79 -3.24 13.44 -2.22
CA PHE A 79 -2.53 12.22 -1.84
C PHE A 79 -2.60 11.97 -0.32
N LEU A 80 -2.29 12.98 0.49
CA LEU A 80 -2.31 12.89 1.96
C LEU A 80 -3.71 12.54 2.49
N ARG A 81 -4.74 13.23 1.98
CA ARG A 81 -6.14 12.96 2.37
C ARG A 81 -6.57 11.54 2.03
N ARG A 82 -6.11 11.02 0.89
CA ARG A 82 -6.47 9.69 0.41
C ARG A 82 -5.79 8.56 1.18
N HIS A 83 -4.51 8.72 1.56
CA HIS A 83 -3.71 7.61 2.09
C HIS A 83 -3.37 7.71 3.59
N ILE A 84 -3.45 8.91 4.18
CA ILE A 84 -3.15 9.13 5.62
C ILE A 84 -4.44 9.50 6.37
N GLY A 85 -5.21 10.44 5.82
CA GLY A 85 -6.51 10.81 6.36
C GLY A 85 -6.85 12.27 6.13
N PRO A 86 -8.12 12.68 6.37
CA PRO A 86 -8.62 14.00 6.00
C PRO A 86 -7.89 15.16 6.70
N SER A 87 -7.30 14.91 7.87
CA SER A 87 -6.54 15.90 8.65
C SER A 87 -5.11 16.09 8.16
N ALA A 88 -4.57 15.17 7.33
CA ALA A 88 -3.23 15.29 6.79
C ALA A 88 -3.23 16.31 5.65
N VAL A 89 -2.65 17.48 5.91
CA VAL A 89 -2.66 18.62 5.00
C VAL A 89 -1.38 19.44 5.20
N VAL A 90 -0.79 19.89 4.10
CA VAL A 90 0.25 20.93 4.09
C VAL A 90 -0.37 22.27 3.69
N ASP A 91 0.30 23.37 4.05
CA ASP A 91 -0.05 24.70 3.56
C ASP A 91 -0.18 24.71 2.03
N GLU A 92 -1.12 25.49 1.49
CA GLU A 92 -1.38 25.53 0.04
C GLU A 92 -0.13 25.94 -0.77
N ARG A 93 0.78 26.73 -0.16
CA ARG A 93 2.07 27.09 -0.78
C ARG A 93 2.98 25.89 -1.06
N TYR A 94 2.80 24.78 -0.35
CA TYR A 94 3.54 23.52 -0.51
C TYR A 94 2.71 22.43 -1.19
N ASN A 95 1.46 22.72 -1.56
CA ASN A 95 0.53 21.78 -2.18
C ASN A 95 0.83 21.59 -3.68
N VAL A 96 2.04 21.11 -3.97
CA VAL A 96 2.53 20.83 -5.32
C VAL A 96 1.99 19.51 -5.86
N THR A 97 2.21 19.23 -7.14
CA THR A 97 1.91 17.90 -7.72
C THR A 97 2.82 16.84 -7.12
N MET A 98 2.37 15.58 -7.09
CA MET A 98 3.19 14.47 -6.61
C MET A 98 4.51 14.35 -7.40
N GLU A 99 4.49 14.61 -8.71
CA GLU A 99 5.71 14.61 -9.53
C GLU A 99 6.79 15.57 -9.01
N VAL A 100 6.39 16.76 -8.56
CA VAL A 100 7.29 17.76 -7.97
C VAL A 100 7.70 17.37 -6.56
N PHE A 101 6.76 16.90 -5.74
CA PHE A 101 7.02 16.45 -4.37
C PHE A 101 8.07 15.33 -4.31
N LEU A 102 7.98 14.34 -5.21
CA LEU A 102 8.88 13.18 -5.27
C LEU A 102 10.35 13.56 -5.54
N VAL A 103 10.62 14.75 -6.08
CA VAL A 103 12.00 15.22 -6.32
C VAL A 103 12.71 15.54 -5.01
N GLU A 104 12.04 16.29 -4.13
CA GLU A 104 12.61 16.74 -2.86
C GLU A 104 11.53 16.85 -1.78
N PRO A 105 11.09 15.72 -1.21
CA PRO A 105 9.96 15.68 -0.27
C PRO A 105 10.13 16.60 0.94
N LYS A 106 11.36 16.71 1.45
CA LYS A 106 11.73 17.50 2.64
C LYS A 106 11.52 19.01 2.45
N THR A 107 11.46 19.49 1.22
CA THR A 107 11.21 20.91 0.90
C THR A 107 9.74 21.29 1.09
N TYR A 108 8.82 20.32 0.93
CA TYR A 108 7.38 20.54 0.96
C TYR A 108 6.74 20.07 2.28
N VAL A 109 7.36 19.12 2.98
CA VAL A 109 6.88 18.59 4.26
C VAL A 109 8.00 18.71 5.30
N GLN A 110 7.82 19.63 6.24
CA GLN A 110 8.78 19.87 7.32
C GLN A 110 8.50 19.02 8.57
N ASP A 111 7.22 18.64 8.78
CA ASP A 111 6.83 17.71 9.85
C ASP A 111 7.46 16.34 9.59
N GLN A 112 8.42 15.97 10.44
CA GLN A 112 9.16 14.73 10.30
C GLN A 112 8.29 13.50 10.48
N LYS A 113 7.27 13.56 11.35
CA LYS A 113 6.36 12.43 11.57
C LYS A 113 5.48 12.20 10.34
N LEU A 114 4.94 13.28 9.78
CA LEU A 114 4.16 13.19 8.55
C LEU A 114 5.03 12.67 7.38
N LEU A 115 6.29 13.12 7.29
CA LEU A 115 7.21 12.64 6.27
C LEU A 115 7.52 11.14 6.40
N GLU A 116 7.73 10.66 7.62
CA GLU A 116 7.91 9.23 7.91
C GLU A 116 6.66 8.42 7.54
N GLU A 117 5.46 8.91 7.91
CA GLU A 117 4.19 8.29 7.51
C GLU A 117 4.08 8.19 5.97
N ILE A 118 4.39 9.26 5.24
CA ILE A 118 4.40 9.27 3.77
C ILE A 118 5.38 8.21 3.21
N PHE A 119 6.60 8.14 3.73
CA PHE A 119 7.62 7.21 3.24
C PHE A 119 7.27 5.74 3.50
N ASN A 120 6.47 5.46 4.51
CA ASN A 120 5.98 4.12 4.84
C ASN A 120 4.78 3.67 3.96
N LEU A 121 4.18 4.56 3.17
CA LEU A 121 3.09 4.21 2.27
C LEU A 121 3.58 3.41 1.06
N SER A 122 2.90 2.31 0.76
CA SER A 122 3.17 1.50 -0.44
C SER A 122 3.00 2.32 -1.74
N GLU A 123 2.05 3.24 -1.74
CA GLU A 123 1.71 4.09 -2.87
C GLU A 123 2.77 5.15 -3.13
N TYR A 124 3.44 5.63 -2.08
CA TYR A 124 4.61 6.49 -2.23
C TYR A 124 5.76 5.73 -2.89
N GLN A 125 5.98 4.46 -2.52
CA GLN A 125 7.01 3.63 -3.14
C GLN A 125 6.74 3.36 -4.62
N VAL A 126 5.49 3.01 -4.97
CA VAL A 126 5.07 2.85 -6.37
C VAL A 126 5.29 4.13 -7.17
N LEU A 127 4.98 5.30 -6.59
CA LEU A 127 5.23 6.60 -7.22
C LEU A 127 6.72 6.88 -7.45
N GLN A 128 7.59 6.55 -6.49
CA GLN A 128 9.03 6.68 -6.64
C GLN A 128 9.59 5.75 -7.73
N GLU A 129 9.15 4.49 -7.76
CA GLU A 129 9.54 3.53 -8.79
C GLU A 129 9.15 4.03 -10.18
N MET A 130 7.91 4.46 -10.35
CA MET A 130 7.44 5.03 -11.62
C MET A 130 8.23 6.26 -12.07
N ARG A 131 8.58 7.15 -11.13
CA ARG A 131 9.44 8.29 -11.42
C ARG A 131 10.81 7.84 -11.90
N GLY A 132 11.38 6.80 -11.28
CA GLY A 132 12.62 6.15 -11.70
C GLY A 132 12.51 5.56 -13.11
N LEU A 133 11.47 4.78 -13.39
CA LEU A 133 11.22 4.17 -14.70
C LEU A 133 11.04 5.22 -15.81
N ARG A 134 10.36 6.34 -15.53
CA ARG A 134 10.24 7.46 -16.47
C ARG A 134 11.60 8.07 -16.78
N ARG A 135 12.44 8.26 -15.76
CA ARG A 135 13.81 8.76 -15.93
C ARG A 135 14.64 7.78 -16.77
N ASP A 136 14.56 6.49 -16.49
CA ASP A 136 15.27 5.45 -17.23
C ASP A 136 14.82 5.40 -18.69
N THR A 137 13.51 5.45 -18.93
CA THR A 137 12.91 5.53 -20.27
C THR A 137 13.43 6.75 -21.04
N TYR A 138 13.50 7.91 -20.39
CA TYR A 138 14.07 9.11 -20.99
C TYR A 138 15.55 8.92 -21.30
N ASN A 139 16.35 8.41 -20.36
CA ASN A 139 17.79 8.21 -20.54
C ASN A 139 18.11 7.31 -21.74
N VAL A 140 17.42 6.16 -21.88
CA VAL A 140 17.65 5.24 -23.00
C VAL A 140 17.16 5.80 -24.33
N SER A 141 16.04 6.55 -24.32
CA SER A 141 15.54 7.25 -25.51
C SER A 141 16.54 8.30 -26.01
N GLN A 142 17.17 9.05 -25.10
CA GLN A 142 18.24 10.01 -25.42
C GLN A 142 19.48 9.33 -26.03
N MET A 143 19.70 8.05 -25.75
CA MET A 143 20.76 7.23 -26.33
C MET A 143 20.34 6.55 -27.64
N GLY A 144 19.14 6.82 -28.15
CA GLY A 144 18.61 6.27 -29.39
C GLY A 144 17.95 4.90 -29.27
N VAL A 145 17.83 4.36 -28.05
CA VAL A 145 17.18 3.07 -27.78
C VAL A 145 15.69 3.31 -27.56
N ARG A 146 14.86 2.91 -28.53
CA ARG A 146 13.40 3.08 -28.47
C ARG A 146 12.62 1.77 -28.45
N SER A 147 13.22 0.67 -28.91
CA SER A 147 12.60 -0.66 -28.98
C SER A 147 13.39 -1.71 -28.20
N LEU A 148 12.74 -2.81 -27.83
CA LEU A 148 13.41 -3.94 -27.18
C LEU A 148 14.52 -4.57 -28.04
N ARG A 149 14.38 -4.57 -29.37
CA ARG A 149 15.44 -4.99 -30.28
C ARG A 149 16.70 -4.14 -30.11
N GLN A 150 16.56 -2.82 -30.08
CA GLN A 150 17.69 -1.92 -29.87
C GLN A 150 18.25 -2.09 -28.46
N TRP A 151 17.38 -2.25 -27.45
CA TRP A 151 17.81 -2.50 -26.09
C TRP A 151 18.66 -3.77 -26.00
N ARG A 152 18.23 -4.88 -26.60
CA ARG A 152 18.97 -6.15 -26.61
C ARG A 152 20.42 -5.97 -27.08
N ASP A 153 20.61 -5.20 -28.15
CA ASP A 153 21.92 -4.98 -28.77
C ASP A 153 22.68 -3.79 -28.14
N PHE A 154 22.13 -3.16 -27.10
CA PHE A 154 22.69 -1.98 -26.44
C PHE A 154 23.67 -2.35 -25.33
N GLU A 155 24.90 -1.85 -25.41
CA GLU A 155 25.98 -2.25 -24.50
C GLU A 155 25.84 -1.66 -23.08
N ARG A 156 25.38 -0.42 -22.95
CA ARG A 156 25.40 0.36 -21.70
C ARG A 156 24.17 0.10 -20.82
N LYS A 157 23.95 -1.17 -20.47
CA LYS A 157 22.81 -1.65 -19.66
C LYS A 157 22.77 -1.09 -18.24
N ASP A 158 23.90 -0.60 -17.74
CA ASP A 158 24.10 0.00 -16.42
C ASP A 158 23.50 1.40 -16.27
N MET A 159 23.01 2.01 -17.37
CA MET A 159 22.44 3.36 -17.33
C MET A 159 21.01 3.44 -16.79
N VAL A 160 20.34 2.30 -16.66
CA VAL A 160 18.98 2.21 -16.10
C VAL A 160 19.02 1.55 -14.74
N SER A 161 18.01 1.82 -13.92
CA SER A 161 17.85 1.13 -12.64
C SER A 161 17.75 -0.39 -12.82
N PRO A 162 18.11 -1.19 -11.79
CA PRO A 162 17.90 -2.64 -11.80
C PRO A 162 16.45 -3.04 -12.09
N LEU A 163 15.48 -2.24 -11.65
CA LEU A 163 14.06 -2.46 -11.92
C LEU A 163 13.75 -2.32 -13.42
N ALA A 164 14.14 -1.21 -14.03
CA ALA A 164 13.97 -1.00 -15.47
C ALA A 164 14.67 -2.08 -16.29
N ARG A 165 15.90 -2.45 -15.90
CA ARG A 165 16.65 -3.52 -16.56
C ARG A 165 15.90 -4.84 -16.50
N ARG A 166 15.36 -5.21 -15.34
CA ARG A 166 14.56 -6.43 -15.18
C ARG A 166 13.35 -6.45 -16.11
N GLU A 167 12.64 -5.34 -16.25
CA GLU A 167 11.44 -5.27 -17.11
C GLU A 167 11.80 -5.30 -18.60
N LEU A 168 12.93 -4.72 -19.01
CA LEU A 168 13.40 -4.72 -20.40
C LEU A 168 14.09 -6.02 -20.84
N ASP A 169 14.65 -6.77 -19.90
CA ASP A 169 15.30 -8.08 -20.14
C ASP A 169 14.32 -9.26 -19.97
N ALA A 170 13.05 -9.00 -19.59
CA ALA A 170 11.98 -10.00 -19.42
C ALA A 170 11.45 -10.54 -20.76
#